data_AF-A0A439CUA3-F1
#
_entry.id   AF-A0A439CUA3-F1
#
_cell.length_a   1.000
_cell.length_b   1.000
_cell.length_c   1.000
_cell.angle_alpha   90.00
_cell.angle_beta   90.00
_cell.angle_gamma   90.00
#
_symmetry.space_group_name_H-M   'P 1'
#
loop_
_entity.id
_entity.type
_entity.pdbx_description
1 polymer ?
#
loop_
_entity_poly.entity_id
_entity_poly.type
_entity_poly.pdbx_seq_one_letter_code
_entity_poly.pdbx_strand_id
1 'polypeptide(L)'
;MRISGAVCTRQEEGVGEAELDHTPRNIQPANPHREAKGRSLRASSEPGERDRQGHFVGASSGLTFLLRLQRRLRRDPDTAPKTSVFTLGDAVLPTFDETSFTIPPRQEAESILKTYFELASPTYRYLHRPTVAGWMRELYVDGNIAGARLILALGLYRGKKKPEGGLYPPTGFIELECGKRTYWAAYTLDRYLSAILGRPCAFHDDNIDQEPPAIVEDQNLNSDSIIADDKRNMNTMLAPFSHRMLSLILGETLRRLYGIKSLDKATQYATMSELGTKVDAWKRDLPAFLNADKVDSKLLVPLFQRQSNILGLASAHVRILIYRPCLFSDYDKSLGTLSQATEDNVAKCVNAAMDIVTVVDRMIESAQFYAASWFSHYQAFCAVVVLYTYTIRCKLDRTIWGKYYHAAESCQGCVATVANVDSLA
;
A
#
# COMPACT_ATOMS: atom_id res chain seq x y z
N MET A 1 3.80 -44.24 -67.81
CA MET A 1 4.93 -44.17 -66.86
C MET A 1 5.17 -42.68 -66.57
N ARG A 2 4.77 -42.19 -65.38
CA ARG A 2 5.49 -41.27 -64.47
C ARG A 2 6.65 -40.43 -65.13
N ILE A 3 6.84 -39.10 -64.99
CA ILE A 3 6.76 -38.16 -63.86
C ILE A 3 6.99 -36.70 -64.38
N SER A 4 6.32 -35.72 -63.74
CA SER A 4 6.69 -34.32 -63.39
C SER A 4 7.62 -33.43 -64.25
N GLY A 5 7.19 -32.16 -64.38
CA GLY A 5 8.07 -30.98 -64.39
C GLY A 5 7.70 -29.89 -65.42
N ALA A 6 7.18 -28.74 -64.98
CA ALA A 6 7.22 -27.44 -65.69
C ALA A 6 6.81 -26.33 -64.70
N VAL A 7 7.66 -25.36 -64.35
CA VAL A 7 8.10 -24.16 -65.09
C VAL A 7 6.97 -23.14 -65.30
N CYS A 8 7.19 -21.95 -64.74
CA CYS A 8 6.46 -20.71 -64.93
C CYS A 8 6.99 -19.98 -66.18
N THR A 9 6.11 -19.50 -67.07
CA THR A 9 6.05 -18.10 -67.59
C THR A 9 5.07 -17.97 -68.77
N ARG A 10 4.22 -16.92 -68.72
CA ARG A 10 3.62 -16.05 -69.79
C ARG A 10 3.07 -16.73 -71.06
N GLN A 11 1.93 -16.36 -71.66
CA GLN A 11 1.38 -15.06 -72.11
C GLN A 11 0.05 -15.45 -72.86
N GLU A 12 -1.04 -14.67 -72.90
CA GLU A 12 -1.49 -13.81 -74.04
C GLU A 12 -3.01 -13.54 -73.87
N GLU A 13 -3.45 -12.27 -73.97
CA GLU A 13 -4.40 -11.70 -74.97
C GLU A 13 -5.89 -12.11 -74.80
N GLY A 14 -6.92 -11.25 -74.79
CA GLY A 14 -7.21 -9.96 -75.45
C GLY A 14 -8.53 -10.15 -76.24
N VAL A 15 -9.65 -9.49 -75.93
CA VAL A 15 -10.31 -8.38 -76.70
C VAL A 15 -11.74 -8.23 -76.08
N GLY A 16 -12.17 -7.06 -75.56
CA GLY A 16 -13.07 -6.04 -76.19
C GLY A 16 -14.55 -6.26 -75.79
N GLU A 17 -15.46 -5.31 -75.48
CA GLU A 17 -15.58 -3.84 -75.49
C GLU A 17 -16.79 -3.42 -74.59
N ALA A 18 -16.79 -2.15 -74.13
CA ALA A 18 -17.90 -1.23 -73.72
C ALA A 18 -19.01 -1.71 -72.75
N GLU A 19 -19.47 -0.97 -71.74
CA GLU A 19 -19.90 0.43 -71.74
C GLU A 19 -20.03 0.95 -70.27
N LEU A 20 -19.76 2.23 -70.04
CA LEU A 20 -19.77 2.91 -68.74
C LEU A 20 -21.18 3.28 -68.26
N ASP A 21 -21.49 3.05 -66.98
CA ASP A 21 -22.38 3.96 -66.23
C ASP A 21 -21.94 4.09 -64.76
N HIS A 22 -21.77 5.34 -64.32
CA HIS A 22 -21.17 5.74 -63.06
C HIS A 22 -22.25 6.07 -62.03
N THR A 23 -22.47 5.21 -61.02
CA THR A 23 -22.96 5.64 -59.70
C THR A 23 -22.53 4.67 -58.57
N PRO A 24 -21.84 5.11 -57.51
CA PRO A 24 -21.46 4.22 -56.42
C PRO A 24 -22.62 4.07 -55.41
N ARG A 25 -23.38 2.98 -55.50
CA ARG A 25 -24.26 2.52 -54.41
C ARG A 25 -23.45 1.62 -53.46
N ASN A 26 -23.23 2.12 -52.26
CA ASN A 26 -22.55 1.46 -51.15
C ASN A 26 -23.41 0.29 -50.64
N ILE A 27 -23.10 -0.94 -51.06
CA ILE A 27 -23.72 -2.17 -50.58
C ILE A 27 -22.90 -2.69 -49.39
N GLN A 28 -23.42 -2.54 -48.19
CA GLN A 28 -22.92 -3.24 -47.00
C GLN A 28 -23.30 -4.72 -47.08
N PRO A 29 -22.37 -5.67 -46.94
CA PRO A 29 -22.73 -7.07 -46.75
C PRO A 29 -23.14 -7.32 -45.28
N ALA A 30 -24.29 -7.97 -45.13
CA ALA A 30 -24.90 -8.38 -43.87
C ALA A 30 -23.98 -9.31 -43.06
N ASN A 31 -23.86 -9.07 -41.76
CA ASN A 31 -23.14 -9.94 -40.82
C ASN A 31 -24.14 -10.83 -40.06
N PRO A 32 -24.13 -12.16 -40.24
CA PRO A 32 -25.12 -13.05 -39.64
C PRO A 32 -24.57 -13.71 -38.36
N HIS A 33 -24.53 -13.00 -37.23
CA HIS A 33 -24.43 -13.65 -35.91
C HIS A 33 -25.14 -12.80 -34.85
N ARG A 34 -26.47 -12.95 -34.78
CA ARG A 34 -27.29 -12.50 -33.66
C ARG A 34 -27.33 -13.63 -32.63
N GLU A 35 -26.23 -13.85 -31.92
CA GLU A 35 -26.23 -14.74 -30.76
C GLU A 35 -26.89 -14.05 -29.57
N ALA A 36 -27.81 -14.79 -28.94
CA ALA A 36 -28.56 -14.38 -27.77
C ALA A 36 -27.61 -13.92 -26.65
N LYS A 37 -27.87 -12.72 -26.10
CA LYS A 37 -27.26 -12.27 -24.84
C LYS A 37 -27.73 -13.16 -23.69
N GLY A 38 -27.08 -14.30 -23.52
CA GLY A 38 -27.02 -14.97 -22.22
C GLY A 38 -26.35 -14.01 -21.24
N ARG A 39 -27.05 -13.66 -20.16
CA ARG A 39 -26.47 -12.92 -19.03
C ARG A 39 -25.25 -13.69 -18.55
N SER A 40 -24.08 -13.10 -18.77
CA SER A 40 -22.80 -13.69 -18.42
C SER A 40 -22.70 -13.88 -16.91
N LEU A 41 -22.45 -15.12 -16.46
CA LEU A 41 -22.16 -15.52 -15.08
C LEU A 41 -20.76 -15.04 -14.60
N ARG A 42 -20.31 -13.87 -15.04
CA ARG A 42 -18.97 -13.37 -14.78
C ARG A 42 -18.94 -12.60 -13.46
N ALA A 43 -18.32 -13.17 -12.44
CA ALA A 43 -17.50 -12.40 -11.52
C ALA A 43 -16.27 -11.90 -12.30
N SER A 44 -16.49 -10.98 -13.26
CA SER A 44 -15.41 -10.45 -14.08
C SER A 44 -14.48 -9.66 -13.17
N SER A 45 -13.18 -9.91 -13.27
CA SER A 45 -12.17 -8.88 -13.10
C SER A 45 -12.61 -7.75 -14.05
N GLU A 46 -13.25 -6.70 -13.52
CA GLU A 46 -13.66 -5.54 -14.32
C GLU A 46 -12.39 -4.92 -14.93
N PRO A 47 -12.46 -4.35 -16.15
CA PRO A 47 -11.31 -3.69 -16.76
C PRO A 47 -10.75 -2.67 -15.77
N GLY A 48 -9.42 -2.69 -15.56
CA GLY A 48 -8.80 -1.83 -14.57
C GLY A 48 -9.13 -0.36 -14.81
N GLU A 49 -9.44 0.33 -13.72
CA GLU A 49 -9.81 1.73 -13.77
C GLU A 49 -8.57 2.57 -14.10
N ARG A 50 -8.79 3.76 -14.67
CA ARG A 50 -7.73 4.75 -14.85
C ARG A 50 -7.99 5.95 -13.97
N ASP A 51 -6.93 6.49 -13.35
CA ASP A 51 -7.00 7.79 -12.69
C ASP A 51 -7.14 8.94 -13.72
N ARG A 52 -7.22 10.18 -13.23
CA ARG A 52 -7.36 11.37 -14.08
C ARG A 52 -6.17 11.61 -15.01
N GLN A 53 -4.98 11.11 -14.66
CA GLN A 53 -3.79 11.18 -15.53
C GLN A 53 -3.69 9.96 -16.46
N GLY A 54 -4.64 9.03 -16.40
CA GLY A 54 -4.67 7.83 -17.23
C GLY A 54 -3.90 6.64 -16.68
N HIS A 55 -3.37 6.70 -15.45
CA HIS A 55 -2.65 5.58 -14.83
C HIS A 55 -3.60 4.49 -14.35
N PHE A 56 -3.14 3.24 -14.41
CA PHE A 56 -3.90 2.08 -13.98
C PHE A 56 -4.12 2.05 -12.45
N VAL A 57 -5.36 1.76 -12.05
CA VAL A 57 -5.82 1.54 -10.68
C VAL A 57 -6.52 0.17 -10.61
N GLY A 58 -5.95 -0.75 -9.84
CA GLY A 58 -6.43 -2.13 -9.78
C GLY A 58 -7.44 -2.43 -8.67
N ALA A 59 -7.86 -3.69 -8.60
CA ALA A 59 -8.94 -4.16 -7.73
C ALA A 59 -8.65 -4.09 -6.22
N SER A 60 -7.37 -4.03 -5.82
CA SER A 60 -7.00 -3.82 -4.42
C SER A 60 -7.12 -2.35 -3.95
N SER A 61 -7.25 -1.38 -4.86
CA SER A 61 -7.34 0.03 -4.48
C SER A 61 -8.64 0.38 -3.75
N GLY A 62 -8.54 1.29 -2.77
CA GLY A 62 -9.70 1.90 -2.12
C GLY A 62 -10.56 2.73 -3.09
N LEU A 63 -9.95 3.34 -4.11
CA LEU A 63 -10.66 4.08 -5.15
C LEU A 63 -11.55 3.16 -5.99
N THR A 64 -11.02 2.05 -6.49
CA THR A 64 -11.78 1.05 -7.23
C THR A 64 -12.94 0.50 -6.40
N PHE A 65 -12.70 0.27 -5.10
CA PHE A 65 -13.74 -0.16 -4.17
C PHE A 65 -14.88 0.87 -4.05
N LEU A 66 -14.56 2.17 -3.92
CA LEU A 66 -15.54 3.25 -3.91
C LEU A 66 -16.31 3.39 -5.22
N LEU A 67 -15.62 3.36 -6.35
CA LEU A 67 -16.26 3.43 -7.67
C LEU A 67 -17.25 2.26 -7.86
N ARG A 68 -16.88 1.07 -7.39
CA ARG A 68 -17.78 -0.09 -7.39
C ARG A 68 -19.03 0.14 -6.53
N LEU A 69 -18.87 0.74 -5.34
CA LEU A 69 -20.01 1.12 -4.50
C LEU A 69 -20.92 2.13 -5.22
N GLN A 70 -20.35 3.18 -5.82
CA GLN A 70 -21.12 4.22 -6.52
C GLN A 70 -21.91 3.66 -7.71
N ARG A 71 -21.29 2.83 -8.56
CA ARG A 71 -21.99 2.17 -9.68
C ARG A 71 -23.16 1.32 -9.19
N ARG A 72 -22.99 0.63 -8.07
CA ARG A 72 -24.03 -0.21 -7.47
C ARG A 72 -25.17 0.60 -6.83
N LEU A 73 -24.89 1.83 -6.41
CA LEU A 73 -25.88 2.78 -5.89
C LEU A 73 -26.71 3.47 -7.00
N ARG A 74 -26.44 3.22 -8.29
CA ARG A 74 -27.06 3.91 -9.44
C ARG A 74 -26.98 5.45 -9.35
N ARG A 75 -25.92 5.99 -8.72
CA ARG A 75 -25.60 7.41 -8.83
C ARG A 75 -24.83 7.65 -10.13
N ASP A 76 -25.14 8.75 -10.80
CA ASP A 76 -24.44 9.17 -12.01
C ASP A 76 -22.93 9.17 -11.75
N PRO A 77 -22.08 8.44 -12.52
CA PRO A 77 -20.64 8.47 -12.35
C PRO A 77 -20.06 9.90 -12.31
N ASP A 78 -20.72 10.88 -12.95
CA ASP A 78 -20.32 12.28 -12.93
C ASP A 78 -20.51 13.03 -11.60
N THR A 79 -21.22 12.44 -10.62
CA THR A 79 -21.42 13.03 -9.27
C THR A 79 -20.40 12.59 -8.23
N ALA A 80 -19.48 11.68 -8.53
CA ALA A 80 -18.39 11.40 -7.59
C ALA A 80 -17.45 12.61 -7.52
N PRO A 81 -16.90 12.93 -6.33
CA PRO A 81 -15.78 13.85 -6.25
C PRO A 81 -14.68 13.31 -7.17
N LYS A 82 -14.44 14.05 -8.27
CA LYS A 82 -13.47 13.67 -9.29
C LYS A 82 -12.03 13.77 -8.76
N THR A 83 -11.85 14.30 -7.55
CA THR A 83 -10.60 14.42 -6.80
C THR A 83 -10.59 13.37 -5.69
N SER A 84 -9.94 12.24 -5.95
CA SER A 84 -9.48 11.36 -4.88
C SER A 84 -8.09 11.83 -4.45
N VAL A 85 -7.81 11.86 -3.15
CA VAL A 85 -6.46 12.02 -2.57
C VAL A 85 -5.42 11.10 -3.25
N PHE A 86 -5.87 10.00 -3.88
CA PHE A 86 -5.03 9.01 -4.58
C PHE A 86 -4.92 9.23 -6.10
N THR A 87 -5.61 10.23 -6.65
CA THR A 87 -5.58 10.58 -8.10
C THR A 87 -4.73 11.81 -8.40
N LEU A 88 -4.07 12.36 -7.38
CA LEU A 88 -3.05 13.39 -7.54
C LEU A 88 -1.73 12.73 -7.15
N GLY A 89 -0.77 12.72 -8.08
CA GLY A 89 0.63 12.49 -7.71
C GLY A 89 1.09 13.57 -6.74
N ASP A 90 2.34 13.47 -6.27
CA ASP A 90 2.93 14.52 -5.45
C ASP A 90 2.67 15.89 -6.10
N ALA A 91 2.25 16.86 -5.29
CA ALA A 91 2.17 18.24 -5.75
C ALA A 91 3.51 18.57 -6.43
N VAL A 92 3.47 19.28 -7.56
CA VAL A 92 4.71 19.71 -8.23
C VAL A 92 5.56 20.38 -7.16
N LEU A 93 6.69 19.75 -6.83
CA LEU A 93 7.57 20.29 -5.81
C LEU A 93 7.89 21.72 -6.24
N PRO A 94 7.71 22.71 -5.35
CA PRO A 94 8.08 24.07 -5.69
C PRO A 94 9.52 24.06 -6.16
N THR A 95 9.82 24.82 -7.22
CA THR A 95 11.17 24.98 -7.74
C THR A 95 12.09 25.38 -6.59
N PHE A 96 12.96 24.46 -6.16
CA PHE A 96 13.87 24.68 -5.05
C PHE A 96 15.09 25.43 -5.58
N ASP A 97 15.25 26.67 -5.16
CA ASP A 97 16.46 27.43 -5.45
C ASP A 97 17.57 27.00 -4.48
N GLU A 98 18.49 26.16 -4.96
CA GLU A 98 19.64 25.68 -4.20
C GLU A 98 20.50 26.84 -3.64
N THR A 99 20.51 27.98 -4.31
CA THR A 99 21.29 29.15 -3.88
C THR A 99 20.65 29.88 -2.70
N SER A 100 19.35 29.66 -2.46
CA SER A 100 18.61 30.21 -1.33
C SER A 100 18.66 29.35 -0.06
N PHE A 101 19.23 28.14 -0.16
CA PHE A 101 19.28 27.22 0.98
C PHE A 101 20.23 27.73 2.07
N THR A 102 19.65 28.04 3.22
CA THR A 102 20.40 28.34 4.44
C THR A 102 20.30 27.17 5.39
N ILE A 103 21.43 26.80 5.99
CA ILE A 103 21.45 25.79 7.03
C ILE A 103 20.63 26.34 8.21
N PRO A 104 19.62 25.61 8.71
CA PRO A 104 18.79 26.10 9.80
C PRO A 104 19.62 26.32 11.07
N PRO A 105 19.16 27.11 12.04
CA PRO A 105 19.80 27.19 13.34
C PRO A 105 19.97 25.81 13.97
N ARG A 106 21.07 25.60 14.69
CA ARG A 106 21.42 24.29 15.28
C ARG A 106 20.27 23.68 16.09
N GLN A 107 19.60 24.49 16.91
CA GLN A 107 18.47 24.04 17.72
C GLN A 107 17.30 23.52 16.86
N GLU A 108 17.04 24.16 15.72
CA GLU A 108 16.01 23.76 14.78
C GLU A 108 16.40 22.44 14.09
N ALA A 109 17.64 22.31 13.63
CA ALA A 109 18.11 21.04 13.05
C ALA A 109 18.10 19.88 14.07
N GLU A 110 18.41 20.12 15.35
CA GLU A 110 18.36 19.11 16.40
C GLU A 110 16.91 18.67 16.62
N SER A 111 15.97 19.63 16.58
CA SER A 111 14.53 19.38 16.62
C SER A 111 14.03 18.58 15.42
N ILE A 112 14.47 18.90 14.20
CA ILE A 112 14.11 18.17 12.97
C ILE A 112 14.64 16.74 13.04
N LEU A 113 15.90 16.55 13.44
CA LEU A 113 16.51 15.23 13.60
C LEU A 113 15.76 14.38 14.64
N LYS A 114 15.40 14.98 15.78
CA LYS A 114 14.59 14.34 16.81
C LYS A 114 13.23 13.93 16.25
N THR A 115 12.55 14.84 15.56
CA THR A 115 11.27 14.62 14.89
C THR A 115 11.33 13.44 13.92
N TYR A 116 12.38 13.33 13.10
CA TYR A 116 12.53 12.19 12.18
C TYR A 116 12.53 10.84 12.92
N PHE A 117 13.40 10.69 13.93
CA PHE A 117 13.57 9.41 14.61
C PHE A 117 12.46 9.08 15.61
N GLU A 118 11.68 10.08 16.04
CA GLU A 118 10.55 9.90 16.96
C GLU A 118 9.21 9.77 16.24
N LEU A 119 8.98 10.50 15.15
CA LEU A 119 7.69 10.65 14.48
C LEU A 119 7.66 10.13 13.05
N ALA A 120 8.67 10.44 12.22
CA ALA A 120 8.60 10.14 10.79
C ALA A 120 8.69 8.63 10.49
N SER A 121 9.32 7.87 11.39
CA SER A 121 9.65 6.48 11.10
C SER A 121 9.57 5.51 12.27
N PRO A 122 8.38 5.33 12.90
CA PRO A 122 8.23 4.35 13.97
C PRO A 122 8.46 2.91 13.47
N THR A 123 8.09 2.59 12.22
CA THR A 123 8.27 1.24 11.64
C THR A 123 9.21 1.15 10.43
N TYR A 124 9.82 2.24 9.99
CA TYR A 124 10.72 2.26 8.81
C TYR A 124 12.13 2.77 9.19
N ARG A 125 12.70 2.25 10.28
CA ARG A 125 13.94 2.75 10.89
C ARG A 125 15.19 2.37 10.08
N TYR A 126 15.43 3.02 8.93
CA TYR A 126 16.55 2.67 8.05
C TYR A 126 17.84 3.48 8.27
N LEU A 127 17.77 4.60 9.00
CA LEU A 127 18.96 5.37 9.40
C LEU A 127 19.45 4.97 10.79
N HIS A 128 20.77 5.04 10.99
CA HIS A 128 21.42 4.86 12.28
C HIS A 128 21.52 6.18 13.04
N ARG A 129 20.81 6.33 14.18
CA ARG A 129 20.70 7.61 14.90
C ARG A 129 22.06 8.21 15.31
N PRO A 130 22.99 7.48 15.94
CA PRO A 130 24.30 8.02 16.32
C PRO A 130 25.09 8.58 15.13
N THR A 131 25.05 7.90 13.98
CA THR A 131 25.76 8.32 12.77
C THR A 131 25.22 9.63 12.22
N VAL A 132 23.89 9.74 12.04
CA VAL A 132 23.27 10.97 11.52
C VAL A 132 23.46 12.15 12.49
N ALA A 133 23.36 11.90 13.80
CA ALA A 133 23.64 12.90 14.82
C ALA A 133 25.12 13.33 14.81
N GLY A 134 26.05 12.42 14.50
CA GLY A 134 27.46 12.72 14.29
C GLY A 134 27.67 13.66 13.11
N TRP A 135 27.13 13.32 11.94
CA TRP A 135 27.19 14.17 10.74
C TRP A 135 26.60 15.56 10.98
N MET A 136 25.50 15.62 11.72
CA MET A 136 24.93 16.91 12.11
C MET A 136 25.90 17.69 13.01
N ARG A 137 26.47 17.10 14.06
CA ARG A 137 27.43 17.81 14.92
C ARG A 137 28.63 18.33 14.14
N GLU A 138 29.20 17.51 13.25
CA GLU A 138 30.30 17.90 12.36
C GLU A 138 29.91 19.12 11.50
N LEU A 139 28.72 19.07 10.88
CA LEU A 139 28.20 20.18 10.07
C LEU A 139 28.13 21.52 10.81
N TYR A 140 27.81 21.52 12.12
CA TYR A 140 27.65 22.74 12.92
C TYR A 140 28.89 23.15 13.72
N VAL A 141 29.84 22.25 13.96
CA VAL A 141 31.08 22.56 14.69
C VAL A 141 32.15 23.13 13.74
N ASP A 142 32.23 22.61 12.51
CA ASP A 142 33.32 22.97 11.60
C ASP A 142 33.09 24.28 10.83
N GLY A 143 31.92 24.91 10.97
CA GLY A 143 31.67 26.34 10.67
C GLY A 143 32.03 26.85 9.26
N ASN A 144 32.44 25.99 8.31
CA ASN A 144 33.03 26.46 7.06
C ASN A 144 32.62 25.58 5.86
N ILE A 145 31.58 26.08 5.17
CA ILE A 145 31.35 26.02 3.72
C ILE A 145 31.17 24.63 3.08
N ALA A 146 29.93 24.43 2.63
CA ALA A 146 29.43 23.48 1.64
C ALA A 146 29.12 22.06 2.16
N GLY A 147 27.83 21.80 2.42
CA GLY A 147 27.29 20.43 2.48
C GLY A 147 27.62 19.60 1.23
N ALA A 148 27.81 20.26 0.07
CA ALA A 148 28.36 19.63 -1.14
C ALA A 148 29.84 19.23 -1.03
N ARG A 149 30.67 19.99 -0.31
CA ARG A 149 32.07 19.62 -0.03
C ARG A 149 32.19 18.59 1.07
N LEU A 150 31.22 18.47 1.98
CA LEU A 150 31.22 17.41 2.99
C LEU A 150 30.95 16.03 2.37
N ILE A 151 30.05 15.94 1.38
CA ILE A 151 29.86 14.72 0.56
C ILE A 151 31.17 14.34 -0.15
N LEU A 152 31.95 15.33 -0.60
CA LEU A 152 33.28 15.15 -1.19
C LEU A 152 34.39 14.87 -0.14
N ALA A 153 34.33 15.46 1.04
CA ALA A 153 35.35 15.33 2.09
C ALA A 153 35.21 14.01 2.86
N LEU A 154 33.97 13.59 3.13
CA LEU A 154 33.62 12.27 3.66
C LEU A 154 33.79 11.15 2.62
N GLY A 155 34.12 11.50 1.38
CA GLY A 155 34.35 10.52 0.30
C GLY A 155 33.10 9.73 -0.08
N LEU A 156 31.88 10.23 0.19
CA LEU A 156 30.62 9.53 -0.07
C LEU A 156 30.34 9.32 -1.57
N TYR A 157 31.06 10.02 -2.44
CA TYR A 157 31.09 9.84 -3.90
C TYR A 157 32.12 8.79 -4.37
N ARG A 158 33.00 8.31 -3.49
CA ARG A 158 34.01 7.29 -3.76
C ARG A 158 33.64 6.00 -3.03
N GLY A 159 33.54 4.89 -3.76
CA GLY A 159 33.47 3.57 -3.13
C GLY A 159 34.69 3.33 -2.23
N LYS A 160 34.48 2.98 -0.97
CA LYS A 160 35.57 2.65 -0.03
C LYS A 160 36.32 1.42 -0.56
N LYS A 161 37.62 1.55 -0.82
CA LYS A 161 38.47 0.41 -1.19
C LYS A 161 38.68 -0.49 0.03
N LYS A 162 38.58 -1.80 -0.19
CA LYS A 162 38.84 -2.85 0.82
C LYS A 162 40.18 -2.60 1.54
N PRO A 163 40.26 -2.77 2.86
CA PRO A 163 41.53 -3.12 3.48
C PRO A 163 41.90 -4.53 3.02
N GLU A 164 43.06 -4.68 2.37
CA GLU A 164 43.60 -6.00 2.03
C GLU A 164 43.88 -6.76 3.33
N GLY A 165 43.19 -7.88 3.55
CA GLY A 165 43.48 -8.84 4.63
C GLY A 165 42.62 -8.77 5.91
N GLY A 166 41.54 -7.99 5.96
CA GLY A 166 40.66 -7.93 7.15
C GLY A 166 39.60 -9.03 7.22
N LEU A 167 39.39 -9.63 8.40
CA LEU A 167 38.34 -10.64 8.70
C LEU A 167 36.88 -10.09 8.69
N TYR A 168 36.69 -8.84 8.28
CA TYR A 168 35.43 -8.10 8.39
C TYR A 168 34.83 -7.80 7.01
N PRO A 169 33.50 -7.61 6.91
CA PRO A 169 32.90 -7.17 5.65
C PRO A 169 33.56 -5.87 5.17
N PRO A 170 33.74 -5.67 3.85
CA PRO A 170 34.34 -4.44 3.28
C PRO A 170 33.65 -3.14 3.72
N THR A 171 32.42 -3.29 4.19
CA THR A 171 31.47 -2.29 4.60
C THR A 171 31.21 -2.50 6.10
N GLY A 172 31.37 -1.47 6.93
CA GLY A 172 31.19 -1.61 8.39
C GLY A 172 29.79 -2.10 8.77
N PHE A 173 29.63 -2.69 9.96
CA PHE A 173 28.37 -3.31 10.40
C PHE A 173 27.18 -2.34 10.39
N ILE A 174 27.41 -1.06 10.71
CA ILE A 174 26.37 -0.01 10.61
C ILE A 174 25.81 0.08 9.19
N GLU A 175 26.68 0.13 8.18
CA GLU A 175 26.29 0.33 6.79
C GLU A 175 25.59 -0.91 6.23
N LEU A 176 26.07 -2.11 6.62
CA LEU A 176 25.42 -3.37 6.31
C LEU A 176 23.98 -3.42 6.87
N GLU A 177 23.82 -3.12 8.17
CA GLU A 177 22.50 -3.17 8.80
C GLU A 177 21.58 -2.05 8.30
N CYS A 178 22.08 -0.84 8.04
CA CYS A 178 21.30 0.21 7.40
C CYS A 178 20.82 -0.21 6.00
N GLY A 179 21.65 -0.93 5.24
CA GLY A 179 21.27 -1.51 3.95
C GLY A 179 20.10 -2.49 4.08
N LYS A 180 20.18 -3.43 5.03
CA LYS A 180 19.07 -4.37 5.34
C LYS A 180 17.80 -3.63 5.75
N ARG A 181 17.91 -2.68 6.66
CA ARG A 181 16.77 -1.89 7.17
C ARG A 181 16.12 -1.07 6.04
N THR A 182 16.92 -0.48 5.15
CA THR A 182 16.46 0.27 3.97
C THR A 182 15.69 -0.64 3.02
N TYR A 183 16.26 -1.80 2.68
CA TYR A 183 15.62 -2.77 1.79
C TYR A 183 14.25 -3.20 2.33
N TRP A 184 14.18 -3.62 3.60
CA TRP A 184 12.94 -4.12 4.20
C TRP A 184 11.91 -3.01 4.49
N ALA A 185 12.35 -1.77 4.69
CA ALA A 185 11.47 -0.62 4.72
C ALA A 185 10.83 -0.36 3.35
N ALA A 186 11.64 -0.34 2.28
CA ALA A 186 11.17 -0.18 0.92
C ALA A 186 10.23 -1.31 0.49
N TYR A 187 10.58 -2.56 0.80
CA TYR A 187 9.75 -3.74 0.56
C TYR A 187 8.37 -3.64 1.23
N THR A 188 8.34 -3.19 2.48
CA THR A 188 7.09 -3.02 3.24
C THR A 188 6.27 -1.90 2.62
N LEU A 189 6.90 -0.76 2.32
CA LEU A 189 6.24 0.40 1.72
C LEU A 189 5.64 0.07 0.34
N ASP A 190 6.39 -0.60 -0.54
CA ASP A 190 5.94 -1.07 -1.84
C ASP A 190 4.62 -1.83 -1.75
N ARG A 191 4.50 -2.78 -0.80
CA ARG A 191 3.29 -3.59 -0.65
C ARG A 191 2.07 -2.77 -0.24
N TYR A 192 2.25 -1.80 0.64
CA TYR A 192 1.15 -0.91 1.00
C TYR A 192 0.79 0.02 -0.16
N LEU A 193 1.76 0.60 -0.86
CA LEU A 193 1.50 1.42 -2.04
C LEU A 193 0.82 0.62 -3.16
N SER A 194 1.24 -0.62 -3.39
CA SER A 194 0.60 -1.55 -4.32
C SER A 194 -0.83 -1.90 -3.91
N ALA A 195 -1.10 -2.06 -2.60
CA ALA A 195 -2.46 -2.20 -2.11
C ALA A 195 -3.30 -0.93 -2.35
N ILE A 196 -2.74 0.25 -2.03
CA ILE A 196 -3.40 1.56 -2.18
C ILE A 196 -3.77 1.84 -3.64
N LEU A 197 -2.80 1.64 -4.54
CA LEU A 197 -2.93 1.97 -5.96
C LEU A 197 -3.52 0.83 -6.78
N GLY A 198 -3.63 -0.37 -6.20
CA GLY A 198 -4.08 -1.55 -6.92
C GLY A 198 -3.07 -2.09 -7.93
N ARG A 199 -1.78 -1.78 -7.76
CA ARG A 199 -0.71 -2.18 -8.69
C ARG A 199 -0.04 -3.48 -8.21
N PRO A 200 0.59 -4.25 -9.11
CA PRO A 200 1.49 -5.32 -8.68
C PRO A 200 2.58 -4.80 -7.75
N CYS A 201 3.02 -5.61 -6.79
CA CYS A 201 4.20 -5.30 -5.99
C CYS A 201 5.45 -5.31 -6.88
N ALA A 202 6.35 -4.35 -6.69
CA ALA A 202 7.63 -4.32 -7.40
C ALA A 202 8.57 -5.42 -6.89
N PHE A 203 8.50 -5.74 -5.59
CA PHE A 203 9.33 -6.76 -4.96
C PHE A 203 8.65 -8.13 -4.99
N HIS A 204 9.19 -9.05 -5.79
CA HIS A 204 8.77 -10.44 -5.90
C HIS A 204 9.51 -11.33 -4.91
N ASP A 205 8.79 -12.02 -4.03
CA ASP A 205 9.37 -12.82 -2.93
C ASP A 205 10.35 -13.90 -3.42
N ASP A 206 10.13 -14.49 -4.60
CA ASP A 206 10.99 -15.51 -5.20
C ASP A 206 12.38 -14.98 -5.62
N ASN A 207 12.53 -13.66 -5.71
CA ASN A 207 13.76 -12.98 -6.14
C ASN A 207 14.48 -12.29 -4.97
N ILE A 208 14.22 -12.71 -3.73
CA ILE A 208 14.75 -12.06 -2.53
C ILE A 208 15.56 -13.06 -1.71
N ASP A 209 16.86 -12.84 -1.65
CA ASP A 209 17.82 -13.53 -0.77
C ASP A 209 18.29 -12.65 0.40
N GLN A 210 17.84 -11.38 0.46
CA GLN A 210 18.25 -10.43 1.48
C GLN A 210 17.81 -10.88 2.88
N GLU A 211 18.75 -11.02 3.80
CA GLU A 211 18.45 -11.35 5.21
C GLU A 211 17.60 -10.26 5.90
N PRO A 212 16.74 -10.63 6.88
CA PRO A 212 16.04 -9.65 7.71
C PRO A 212 17.01 -8.78 8.52
N PRO A 213 16.63 -7.54 8.89
CA PRO A 213 17.47 -6.68 9.70
C PRO A 213 17.64 -7.27 11.11
N ALA A 214 18.79 -7.05 11.72
CA ALA A 214 19.01 -7.44 13.10
C ALA A 214 18.09 -6.66 14.05
N ILE A 215 17.55 -7.35 15.06
CA ILE A 215 16.81 -6.72 16.16
C ILE A 215 17.84 -6.21 17.15
N VAL A 216 18.40 -5.04 16.87
CA VAL A 216 19.44 -4.41 17.67
C VAL A 216 19.17 -2.92 17.77
N GLU A 217 19.31 -2.39 18.98
CA GLU A 217 19.24 -0.96 19.20
C GLU A 217 20.45 -0.23 18.59
N ASP A 218 20.24 1.02 18.17
CA ASP A 218 21.29 1.81 17.53
C ASP A 218 22.52 1.99 18.45
N GLN A 219 22.34 2.16 19.77
CA GLN A 219 23.48 2.26 20.71
C GLN A 219 24.34 0.99 20.78
N ASN A 220 23.82 -0.14 20.32
CA ASN A 220 24.50 -1.44 20.33
C ASN A 220 25.04 -1.83 18.94
N LEU A 221 24.90 -0.95 17.94
CA LEU A 221 25.35 -1.15 16.56
C LEU A 221 26.57 -0.26 16.27
N ASN A 222 27.77 -0.83 16.38
CA ASN A 222 29.03 -0.14 16.11
C ASN A 222 29.55 -0.47 14.70
N SER A 223 30.51 0.31 14.21
CA SER A 223 31.12 0.09 12.88
C SER A 223 31.83 -1.26 12.76
N ASP A 224 32.37 -1.75 13.88
CA ASP A 224 33.25 -2.92 14.01
C ASP A 224 32.61 -4.11 14.75
N SER A 225 31.46 -3.90 15.40
CA SER A 225 30.82 -4.89 16.26
C SER A 225 29.33 -4.67 16.42
N ILE A 226 28.59 -5.76 16.68
CA ILE A 226 27.19 -5.73 17.10
C ILE A 226 27.14 -6.30 18.52
N ILE A 227 26.66 -5.51 19.47
CA ILE A 227 26.45 -5.93 20.85
C ILE A 227 25.06 -6.55 20.94
N ALA A 228 24.99 -7.81 21.36
CA ALA A 228 23.71 -8.50 21.52
C ALA A 228 22.86 -7.80 22.59
N ASP A 229 21.61 -7.51 22.23
CA ASP A 229 20.64 -6.93 23.17
C ASP A 229 20.05 -8.01 24.09
N ASP A 230 19.61 -7.62 25.29
CA ASP A 230 18.86 -8.53 26.15
C ASP A 230 17.48 -8.76 25.51
N LYS A 231 17.17 -10.02 25.22
CA LYS A 231 15.90 -10.45 24.62
C LYS A 231 14.67 -10.05 25.46
N ARG A 232 14.85 -9.66 26.72
CA ARG A 232 13.79 -9.20 27.62
C ARG A 232 13.45 -7.71 27.45
N ASN A 233 14.30 -6.92 26.82
CA ASN A 233 14.08 -5.48 26.66
C ASN A 233 13.10 -5.16 25.52
N MET A 234 12.36 -4.07 25.69
CA MET A 234 11.65 -3.46 24.56
C MET A 234 12.70 -2.92 23.58
N ASN A 235 12.60 -3.33 22.31
CA ASN A 235 13.56 -2.97 21.28
C ASN A 235 12.85 -2.26 20.11
N THR A 236 13.40 -1.13 19.66
CA THR A 236 12.83 -0.27 18.62
C THR A 236 12.78 -0.93 17.23
N MET A 237 13.58 -1.96 16.97
CA MET A 237 13.58 -2.73 15.72
C MET A 237 12.54 -3.86 15.69
N LEU A 238 11.90 -4.20 16.82
CA LEU A 238 10.84 -5.21 16.84
C LEU A 238 9.65 -4.81 15.98
N ALA A 239 9.23 -3.54 15.99
CA ALA A 239 8.09 -3.13 15.19
C ALA A 239 8.37 -3.14 13.67
N PRO A 240 9.49 -2.59 13.15
CA PRO A 240 9.89 -2.80 11.75
C PRO A 240 9.94 -4.28 11.34
N PHE A 241 10.52 -5.14 12.20
CA PHE A 241 10.61 -6.57 11.94
C PHE A 241 9.22 -7.22 11.88
N SER A 242 8.36 -6.96 12.85
CA SER A 242 6.98 -7.45 12.87
C SER A 242 6.16 -6.91 11.71
N HIS A 243 6.35 -5.65 11.31
CA HIS A 243 5.64 -5.03 10.18
C HIS A 243 6.03 -5.71 8.87
N ARG A 244 7.31 -6.03 8.66
CA ARG A 244 7.77 -6.86 7.55
C ARG A 244 7.02 -8.19 7.50
N MET A 245 6.90 -8.88 8.62
CA MET A 245 6.21 -10.18 8.67
C MET A 245 4.73 -10.07 8.25
N LEU A 246 4.05 -9.00 8.66
CA LEU A 246 2.69 -8.73 8.20
C LEU A 246 2.64 -8.38 6.71
N SER A 247 3.63 -7.65 6.20
CA SER A 247 3.70 -7.29 4.79
C SER A 247 3.84 -8.50 3.86
N LEU A 248 4.50 -9.59 4.31
CA LEU A 248 4.49 -10.87 3.58
C LEU A 248 3.06 -11.41 3.40
N ILE A 249 2.26 -11.38 4.47
CA ILE A 249 0.85 -11.79 4.43
C ILE A 249 0.03 -10.86 3.53
N LEU A 250 0.32 -9.54 3.55
CA LEU A 250 -0.30 -8.57 2.64
C LEU A 250 0.02 -8.90 1.17
N GLY A 251 1.28 -9.14 0.83
CA GLY A 251 1.69 -9.51 -0.52
C GLY A 251 1.00 -10.79 -1.00
N GLU A 252 0.92 -11.80 -0.14
CA GLU A 252 0.19 -13.03 -0.42
C GLU A 252 -1.31 -12.77 -0.63
N THR A 253 -1.92 -11.91 0.20
CA THR A 253 -3.33 -11.50 0.09
C THR A 253 -3.61 -10.85 -1.26
N LEU A 254 -2.78 -9.89 -1.67
CA LEU A 254 -2.90 -9.20 -2.95
C LEU A 254 -2.80 -10.20 -4.12
N ARG A 255 -1.80 -11.08 -4.10
CA ARG A 255 -1.58 -12.06 -5.17
C ARG A 255 -2.72 -13.07 -5.28
N ARG A 256 -3.23 -13.58 -4.16
CA ARG A 256 -4.21 -14.69 -4.14
C ARG A 256 -5.66 -14.22 -4.28
N LEU A 257 -6.04 -13.09 -3.69
CA LEU A 257 -7.43 -12.61 -3.69
C LEU A 257 -7.71 -11.51 -4.74
N TYR A 258 -6.68 -10.78 -5.17
CA TYR A 258 -6.78 -9.68 -6.13
C TYR A 258 -6.01 -9.95 -7.43
N GLY A 259 -5.52 -11.18 -7.62
CA GLY A 259 -4.88 -11.62 -8.85
C GLY A 259 -5.85 -11.63 -10.05
N ILE A 260 -5.30 -11.69 -11.25
CA ILE A 260 -6.06 -11.68 -12.51
C ILE A 260 -7.03 -12.87 -12.60
N LYS A 261 -6.62 -14.02 -12.05
CA LYS A 261 -7.41 -15.26 -12.07
C LYS A 261 -8.55 -15.17 -11.06
N SER A 262 -9.78 -15.23 -11.54
CA SER A 262 -10.96 -15.37 -10.68
C SER A 262 -10.89 -16.68 -9.91
N LEU A 263 -11.24 -16.63 -8.64
CA LEU A 263 -11.45 -17.80 -7.79
C LEU A 263 -12.93 -18.19 -7.80
N ASP A 264 -13.24 -19.48 -7.68
CA ASP A 264 -14.57 -19.89 -7.27
C ASP A 264 -14.80 -19.54 -5.78
N LYS A 265 -16.08 -19.51 -5.35
CA LYS A 265 -16.42 -19.10 -3.98
C LYS A 265 -15.83 -20.00 -2.90
N ALA A 266 -15.73 -21.31 -3.12
CA ALA A 266 -15.21 -22.22 -2.13
C ALA A 266 -13.71 -21.98 -1.93
N THR A 267 -12.94 -21.88 -3.02
CA THR A 267 -11.51 -21.56 -2.99
C THR A 267 -11.26 -20.16 -2.41
N GLN A 268 -12.11 -19.18 -2.74
CA GLN A 268 -12.03 -17.84 -2.20
C GLN A 268 -12.21 -17.86 -0.67
N TYR A 269 -13.24 -18.51 -0.15
CA TYR A 269 -13.50 -18.59 1.30
C TYR A 269 -12.42 -19.37 2.04
N ALA A 270 -11.91 -20.46 1.47
CA ALA A 270 -10.78 -21.21 2.03
C ALA A 270 -9.53 -20.32 2.13
N THR A 271 -9.23 -19.57 1.07
CA THR A 271 -8.09 -18.63 1.04
C THR A 271 -8.26 -17.50 2.06
N MET A 272 -9.46 -16.93 2.19
CA MET A 272 -9.75 -15.91 3.21
C MET A 272 -9.58 -16.43 4.63
N SER A 273 -10.00 -17.67 4.89
CA SER A 273 -9.83 -18.31 6.20
C SER A 273 -8.35 -18.53 6.52
N GLU A 274 -7.58 -19.08 5.57
CA GLU A 274 -6.15 -19.33 5.72
C GLU A 274 -5.36 -18.04 6.01
N LEU A 275 -5.57 -17.00 5.20
CA LEU A 275 -4.92 -15.70 5.36
C LEU A 275 -5.32 -15.04 6.69
N GLY A 276 -6.59 -15.14 7.08
CA GLY A 276 -7.08 -14.69 8.38
C GLY A 276 -6.31 -15.31 9.55
N THR A 277 -6.17 -16.64 9.53
CA THR A 277 -5.42 -17.40 10.54
C THR A 277 -3.95 -17.00 10.57
N LYS A 278 -3.33 -16.69 9.43
CA LYS A 278 -1.95 -16.16 9.37
C LYS A 278 -1.85 -14.80 10.08
N VAL A 279 -2.82 -13.90 9.89
CA VAL A 279 -2.86 -12.61 10.61
C VAL A 279 -3.09 -12.80 12.11
N ASP A 280 -3.97 -13.73 12.51
CA ASP A 280 -4.21 -14.07 13.92
C ASP A 280 -2.93 -14.60 14.59
N ALA A 281 -2.24 -15.52 13.92
CA ALA A 281 -0.98 -16.07 14.41
C ALA A 281 0.06 -14.96 14.57
N TRP A 282 0.23 -14.13 13.55
CA TRP A 282 1.12 -12.98 13.60
C TRP A 282 0.79 -12.05 14.79
N LYS A 283 -0.48 -11.69 15.00
CA LYS A 283 -0.90 -10.79 16.09
C LYS A 283 -0.66 -11.40 17.47
N ARG A 284 -0.89 -12.71 17.61
CA ARG A 284 -0.63 -13.46 18.85
C ARG A 284 0.85 -13.47 19.20
N ASP A 285 1.71 -13.66 18.20
CA ASP A 285 3.16 -13.80 18.35
C ASP A 285 3.88 -12.44 18.49
N LEU A 286 3.17 -11.32 18.35
CA LEU A 286 3.70 -9.99 18.64
C LEU A 286 4.16 -9.87 20.11
N PRO A 287 5.29 -9.15 20.35
CA PRO A 287 5.65 -8.68 21.68
C PRO A 287 4.49 -7.95 22.34
N ALA A 288 4.30 -8.15 23.65
CA ALA A 288 3.12 -7.65 24.36
C ALA A 288 2.93 -6.13 24.22
N PHE A 289 4.03 -5.36 24.30
CA PHE A 289 4.00 -3.90 24.15
C PHE A 289 3.66 -3.42 22.73
N LEU A 290 3.74 -4.28 21.71
CA LEU A 290 3.33 -3.96 20.34
C LEU A 290 1.88 -4.39 20.05
N ASN A 291 1.28 -5.19 20.93
CA ASN A 291 -0.09 -5.67 20.78
C ASN A 291 -1.03 -4.89 21.70
N ALA A 292 -1.82 -4.00 21.10
CA ALA A 292 -2.75 -3.12 21.80
C ALA A 292 -3.91 -3.86 22.50
N ASP A 293 -4.12 -5.15 22.23
CA ASP A 293 -5.08 -6.01 22.96
C ASP A 293 -4.47 -6.54 24.27
N LYS A 294 -3.13 -6.58 24.38
CA LYS A 294 -2.40 -7.07 25.56
C LYS A 294 -1.98 -5.93 26.49
N VAL A 295 -1.55 -4.80 25.92
CA VAL A 295 -1.11 -3.62 26.66
C VAL A 295 -1.74 -2.39 26.03
N ASP A 296 -2.39 -1.54 26.82
CA ASP A 296 -2.89 -0.26 26.33
C ASP A 296 -1.70 0.60 25.86
N SER A 297 -1.72 1.01 24.60
CA SER A 297 -0.63 1.78 23.99
C SER A 297 -0.39 3.12 24.69
N LYS A 298 -1.39 3.66 25.41
CA LYS A 298 -1.25 4.88 26.24
C LYS A 298 -0.27 4.73 27.41
N LEU A 299 0.00 3.51 27.85
CA LEU A 299 0.96 3.22 28.92
C LEU A 299 2.41 3.18 28.44
N LEU A 300 2.62 3.24 27.12
CA LEU A 300 3.93 3.14 26.51
C LEU A 300 4.56 4.52 26.32
N VAL A 301 5.89 4.57 26.27
CA VAL A 301 6.58 5.77 25.80
C VAL A 301 6.15 6.09 24.36
N PRO A 302 6.14 7.37 23.94
CA PRO A 302 5.50 7.79 22.68
C PRO A 302 5.95 7.03 21.43
N LEU A 303 7.23 6.64 21.35
CA LEU A 303 7.74 5.86 20.23
C LEU A 303 7.07 4.47 20.13
N PHE A 304 7.01 3.73 21.24
CA PHE A 304 6.39 2.40 21.28
C PHE A 304 4.86 2.48 21.15
N GLN A 305 4.24 3.53 21.69
CA GLN A 305 2.83 3.82 21.45
C GLN A 305 2.55 3.94 19.94
N ARG A 306 3.34 4.76 19.22
CA ARG A 306 3.22 4.90 17.77
C ARG A 306 3.44 3.58 17.04
N GLN A 307 4.44 2.80 17.43
CA GLN A 307 4.69 1.47 16.85
C GLN A 307 3.49 0.53 17.04
N SER A 308 2.93 0.44 18.25
CA SER A 308 1.77 -0.38 18.54
C SER A 308 0.55 0.07 17.73
N ASN A 309 0.29 1.38 17.65
CA ASN A 309 -0.83 1.94 16.88
C ASN A 309 -0.69 1.61 15.38
N ILE A 310 0.49 1.83 14.78
CA ILE A 310 0.74 1.53 13.36
C ILE A 310 0.54 0.05 13.05
N LEU A 311 1.04 -0.86 13.90
CA LEU A 311 0.86 -2.29 13.72
C LEU A 311 -0.61 -2.72 13.88
N GLY A 312 -1.34 -2.10 14.81
CA GLY A 312 -2.79 -2.28 14.97
C GLY A 312 -3.53 -1.93 13.69
N LEU A 313 -3.33 -0.72 13.18
CA LEU A 313 -3.95 -0.27 11.93
C LEU A 313 -3.57 -1.16 10.74
N ALA A 314 -2.28 -1.49 10.62
CA ALA A 314 -1.74 -2.36 9.57
C ALA A 314 -2.45 -3.71 9.52
N SER A 315 -2.57 -4.37 10.68
CA SER A 315 -3.19 -5.69 10.77
C SER A 315 -4.68 -5.67 10.43
N ALA A 316 -5.39 -4.64 10.88
CA ALA A 316 -6.79 -4.44 10.58
C ALA A 316 -7.00 -4.10 9.10
N HIS A 317 -6.11 -3.33 8.49
CA HIS A 317 -6.17 -3.05 7.04
C HIS A 317 -5.97 -4.32 6.19
N VAL A 318 -5.01 -5.19 6.55
CA VAL A 318 -4.84 -6.49 5.88
C VAL A 318 -6.13 -7.32 5.99
N ARG A 319 -6.79 -7.33 7.15
CA ARG A 319 -8.08 -8.01 7.33
C ARG A 319 -9.19 -7.42 6.48
N ILE A 320 -9.27 -6.09 6.35
CA ILE A 320 -10.20 -5.45 5.42
C ILE A 320 -9.96 -5.98 4.00
N LEU A 321 -8.70 -6.01 3.53
CA LEU A 321 -8.38 -6.53 2.20
C LEU A 321 -8.74 -8.01 2.05
N ILE A 322 -8.54 -8.84 3.06
CA ILE A 322 -8.92 -10.26 3.02
C ILE A 322 -10.43 -10.41 2.83
N TYR A 323 -11.25 -9.70 3.62
CA TYR A 323 -12.67 -10.01 3.75
C TYR A 323 -13.62 -9.11 2.95
N ARG A 324 -13.18 -7.91 2.54
CA ARG A 324 -14.04 -6.97 1.81
C ARG A 324 -14.61 -7.46 0.48
N PRO A 325 -14.05 -8.46 -0.25
CA PRO A 325 -14.72 -8.98 -1.44
C PRO A 325 -16.15 -9.50 -1.16
N CYS A 326 -16.45 -9.92 0.07
CA CYS A 326 -17.77 -10.38 0.47
C CYS A 326 -18.80 -9.26 0.65
N LEU A 327 -18.40 -8.01 0.91
CA LEU A 327 -19.31 -6.87 1.15
C LEU A 327 -20.28 -6.62 -0.02
N PHE A 328 -19.84 -6.96 -1.22
CA PHE A 328 -20.59 -6.78 -2.47
C PHE A 328 -21.32 -8.05 -2.93
N SER A 329 -21.32 -9.15 -2.17
CA SER A 329 -21.88 -10.42 -2.65
C SER A 329 -23.42 -10.42 -2.86
N ASP A 330 -24.12 -9.42 -2.31
CA ASP A 330 -25.58 -9.40 -2.23
C ASP A 330 -26.27 -8.65 -3.35
N TYR A 331 -25.61 -7.62 -3.88
CA TYR A 331 -26.23 -6.74 -4.88
C TYR A 331 -26.46 -7.45 -6.21
N ASP A 332 -25.81 -8.60 -6.45
CA ASP A 332 -26.03 -9.45 -7.61
C ASP A 332 -27.22 -10.40 -7.45
N LYS A 333 -27.78 -10.55 -6.25
CA LYS A 333 -28.94 -11.41 -6.01
C LYS A 333 -30.13 -10.58 -5.58
N SER A 334 -31.01 -10.30 -6.54
CA SER A 334 -32.42 -10.06 -6.23
C SER A 334 -32.94 -11.24 -5.39
N LEU A 335 -33.23 -10.99 -4.10
CA LEU A 335 -34.04 -11.84 -3.23
C LEU A 335 -33.52 -13.27 -2.88
N GLY A 336 -32.22 -13.50 -2.74
CA GLY A 336 -31.70 -14.78 -2.22
C GLY A 336 -31.10 -14.67 -0.82
N THR A 337 -31.42 -15.59 0.10
CA THR A 337 -30.71 -15.74 1.39
C THR A 337 -29.23 -15.96 1.13
N LEU A 338 -28.40 -15.21 1.84
CA LEU A 338 -26.94 -15.32 1.72
C LEU A 338 -26.46 -16.58 2.42
N SER A 339 -25.34 -17.12 1.93
CA SER A 339 -24.66 -18.17 2.68
C SER A 339 -24.16 -17.59 4.00
N GLN A 340 -24.33 -18.33 5.10
CA GLN A 340 -23.77 -17.99 6.41
C GLN A 340 -22.28 -17.63 6.31
N ALA A 341 -21.52 -18.33 5.48
CA ALA A 341 -20.10 -18.04 5.26
C ALA A 341 -19.84 -16.65 4.66
N THR A 342 -20.76 -16.12 3.84
CA THR A 342 -20.65 -14.74 3.34
C THR A 342 -20.84 -13.75 4.49
N GLU A 343 -21.86 -13.95 5.31
CA GLU A 343 -22.16 -13.07 6.46
C GLU A 343 -21.02 -13.09 7.48
N ASP A 344 -20.43 -14.26 7.77
CA ASP A 344 -19.28 -14.37 8.67
C ASP A 344 -18.07 -13.59 8.15
N ASN A 345 -17.80 -13.64 6.84
CA ASN A 345 -16.70 -12.85 6.24
C ASN A 345 -17.02 -11.35 6.22
N VAL A 346 -18.28 -10.97 5.96
CA VAL A 346 -18.72 -9.56 6.08
C VAL A 346 -18.51 -9.05 7.51
N ALA A 347 -18.90 -9.82 8.52
CA ALA A 347 -18.71 -9.47 9.92
C ALA A 347 -17.21 -9.28 10.25
N LYS A 348 -16.34 -10.17 9.79
CA LYS A 348 -14.88 -10.03 9.95
C LYS A 348 -14.33 -8.76 9.29
N CYS A 349 -14.84 -8.39 8.11
CA CYS A 349 -14.44 -7.15 7.44
C CYS A 349 -14.86 -5.89 8.22
N VAL A 350 -16.10 -5.87 8.69
CA VAL A 350 -16.66 -4.75 9.45
C VAL A 350 -15.98 -4.60 10.81
N ASN A 351 -15.70 -5.71 11.50
CA ASN A 351 -14.95 -5.69 12.75
C ASN A 351 -13.53 -5.12 12.54
N ALA A 352 -12.85 -5.50 11.45
CA ALA A 352 -11.56 -4.92 11.12
C ALA A 352 -11.62 -3.41 10.85
N ALA A 353 -12.70 -2.90 10.25
CA ALA A 353 -12.91 -1.46 10.10
C ALA A 353 -13.14 -0.77 11.46
N MET A 354 -13.87 -1.40 12.37
CA MET A 354 -14.05 -0.89 13.74
C MET A 354 -12.75 -0.89 14.55
N ASP A 355 -11.87 -1.89 14.34
CA ASP A 355 -10.55 -1.93 14.96
C ASP A 355 -9.72 -0.71 14.53
N ILE A 356 -9.79 -0.32 13.25
CA ILE A 356 -9.12 0.90 12.75
C ILE A 356 -9.68 2.14 13.42
N VAL A 357 -11.02 2.31 13.48
CA VAL A 357 -11.64 3.47 14.14
C VAL A 357 -11.19 3.56 15.60
N THR A 358 -11.19 2.43 16.32
CA THR A 358 -10.74 2.37 17.72
C THR A 358 -9.28 2.79 17.88
N VAL A 359 -8.40 2.43 16.94
CA VAL A 359 -6.99 2.88 16.97
C VAL A 359 -6.89 4.37 16.65
N VAL A 360 -7.65 4.87 15.68
CA VAL A 360 -7.69 6.30 15.32
C VAL A 360 -8.15 7.14 16.51
N ASP A 361 -9.22 6.74 17.20
CA ASP A 361 -9.71 7.42 18.40
C ASP A 361 -8.62 7.50 19.48
N ARG A 362 -7.94 6.38 19.75
CA ARG A 362 -6.79 6.36 20.68
C ARG A 362 -5.64 7.26 20.24
N MET A 363 -5.37 7.35 18.94
CA MET A 363 -4.35 8.24 18.41
C MET A 363 -4.73 9.71 18.60
N ILE A 364 -6.00 10.07 18.42
CA ILE A 364 -6.48 11.44 18.63
C ILE A 364 -6.39 11.81 20.11
N GLU A 365 -6.88 10.95 21.00
CA GLU A 365 -6.82 11.15 22.45
C GLU A 365 -5.38 11.32 22.98
N SER A 366 -4.39 10.77 22.27
CA SER A 366 -2.96 10.86 22.62
C SER A 366 -2.18 11.89 21.79
N ALA A 367 -2.86 12.73 21.00
CA ALA A 367 -2.25 13.70 20.08
C ALA A 367 -1.20 13.08 19.13
N GLN A 368 -1.46 11.85 18.69
CA GLN A 368 -0.64 11.06 17.76
C GLN A 368 -1.21 10.99 16.33
N PHE A 369 -2.35 11.63 16.07
CA PHE A 369 -2.98 11.71 14.77
C PHE A 369 -2.72 13.08 14.13
N TYR A 370 -1.54 13.23 13.50
CA TYR A 370 -1.03 14.51 12.95
C TYR A 370 -1.01 14.50 11.42
N ALA A 371 -1.05 15.66 10.77
CA ALA A 371 -1.21 15.77 9.30
C ALA A 371 -0.23 14.92 8.48
N ALA A 372 1.04 14.80 8.90
CA ALA A 372 2.04 13.99 8.21
C ALA A 372 1.85 12.45 8.34
N SER A 373 0.90 11.95 9.14
CA SER A 373 0.65 10.51 9.32
C SER A 373 -0.18 9.91 8.17
N TRP A 374 0.29 10.03 6.94
CA TRP A 374 -0.41 9.61 5.71
C TRP A 374 -0.98 8.18 5.80
N PHE A 375 -0.22 7.25 6.39
CA PHE A 375 -0.59 5.85 6.55
C PHE A 375 -1.87 5.68 7.38
N SER A 376 -1.96 6.41 8.51
CA SER A 376 -3.12 6.37 9.40
C SER A 376 -4.35 7.00 8.76
N HIS A 377 -4.20 8.10 8.01
CA HIS A 377 -5.30 8.70 7.24
C HIS A 377 -5.83 7.74 6.19
N TYR A 378 -4.94 7.06 5.45
CA TYR A 378 -5.34 6.07 4.46
C TYR A 378 -6.17 4.94 5.05
N GLN A 379 -5.73 4.42 6.20
CA GLN A 379 -6.41 3.31 6.87
C GLN A 379 -7.76 3.75 7.44
N ALA A 380 -7.82 4.94 8.05
CA ALA A 380 -9.07 5.57 8.50
C ALA A 380 -10.07 5.69 7.34
N PHE A 381 -9.62 6.20 6.19
CA PHE A 381 -10.43 6.27 4.98
C PHE A 381 -10.96 4.89 4.56
N CYS A 382 -10.10 3.87 4.48
CA CYS A 382 -10.54 2.51 4.15
C CYS A 382 -11.60 1.97 5.13
N ALA A 383 -11.46 2.25 6.42
CA ALA A 383 -12.44 1.86 7.43
C ALA A 383 -13.78 2.58 7.24
N VAL A 384 -13.78 3.90 7.09
CA VAL A 384 -14.97 4.72 6.83
C VAL A 384 -15.74 4.20 5.61
N VAL A 385 -15.02 3.92 4.52
CA VAL A 385 -15.61 3.38 3.28
C VAL A 385 -16.26 2.01 3.51
N VAL A 386 -15.63 1.11 4.26
CA VAL A 386 -16.21 -0.20 4.61
C VAL A 386 -17.47 -0.04 5.47
N LEU A 387 -17.42 0.81 6.50
CA LEU A 387 -18.54 1.02 7.42
C LEU A 387 -19.75 1.66 6.73
N TYR A 388 -19.54 2.63 5.84
CA TYR A 388 -20.61 3.16 5.00
C TYR A 388 -21.15 2.12 4.03
N THR A 389 -20.29 1.32 3.40
CA THR A 389 -20.73 0.22 2.52
C THR A 389 -21.63 -0.75 3.25
N TYR A 390 -21.26 -1.14 4.47
CA TYR A 390 -22.07 -2.02 5.31
C TYR A 390 -23.39 -1.37 5.74
N THR A 391 -23.37 -0.10 6.12
CA THR A 391 -24.58 0.67 6.46
C THR A 391 -25.59 0.67 5.31
N ILE A 392 -25.12 0.96 4.09
CA ILE A 392 -25.94 0.97 2.88
C ILE A 392 -26.49 -0.43 2.57
N ARG A 393 -25.69 -1.48 2.82
CA ARG A 393 -26.09 -2.88 2.63
C ARG A 393 -27.26 -3.29 3.54
N CYS A 394 -27.27 -2.87 4.82
CA CYS A 394 -28.31 -3.26 5.78
C CYS A 394 -29.70 -2.60 5.54
N LYS A 395 -29.78 -1.67 4.59
CA LYS A 395 -30.95 -1.00 3.97
C LYS A 395 -32.09 -0.43 4.83
N LEU A 396 -32.46 -0.95 6.00
CA LEU A 396 -33.63 -0.44 6.75
C LEU A 396 -33.58 -0.61 8.29
N ASP A 397 -32.78 -1.51 8.87
CA ASP A 397 -32.77 -1.69 10.33
C ASP A 397 -31.64 -0.91 11.04
N ARG A 398 -32.00 0.27 11.57
CA ARG A 398 -31.07 1.17 12.28
C ARG A 398 -30.42 0.53 13.51
N THR A 399 -31.04 -0.48 14.12
CA THR A 399 -30.46 -1.17 15.29
C THR A 399 -29.20 -1.95 14.91
N ILE A 400 -29.13 -2.43 13.66
CA ILE A 400 -28.01 -3.21 13.14
C ILE A 400 -26.86 -2.31 12.70
N TRP A 401 -27.16 -1.23 11.96
CA TRP A 401 -26.13 -0.41 11.32
C TRP A 401 -25.76 0.88 12.06
N GLY A 402 -26.58 1.36 13.00
CA GLY A 402 -26.43 2.69 13.61
C GLY A 402 -25.06 2.93 14.25
N LYS A 403 -24.51 1.93 14.95
CA LYS A 403 -23.18 2.02 15.57
C LYS A 403 -22.05 2.15 14.53
N TYR A 404 -22.17 1.47 13.38
CA TYR A 404 -21.15 1.51 12.33
C TYR A 404 -21.20 2.83 11.56
N TYR A 405 -22.41 3.37 11.32
CA TYR A 405 -22.57 4.68 10.73
C TYR A 405 -21.98 5.79 11.60
N HIS A 406 -22.29 5.80 12.91
CA HIS A 406 -21.74 6.79 13.83
C HIS A 406 -20.21 6.71 13.93
N ALA A 407 -19.66 5.50 13.98
CA ALA A 407 -18.21 5.28 13.94
C ALA A 407 -17.58 5.82 12.65
N ALA A 408 -18.21 5.60 11.50
CA ALA A 408 -17.75 6.13 10.22
C ALA A 408 -17.79 7.68 10.17
N GLU A 409 -18.90 8.27 10.61
CA GLU A 409 -19.11 9.71 10.64
C GLU A 409 -18.10 10.42 11.57
N SER A 410 -17.90 9.88 12.78
CA SER A 410 -16.92 10.42 13.73
C SER A 410 -15.49 10.33 13.18
N CYS A 411 -15.10 9.15 12.67
CA CYS A 411 -13.76 8.95 12.11
C CYS A 411 -13.51 9.84 10.89
N GLN A 412 -14.50 9.99 10.01
CA GLN A 412 -14.44 10.93 8.88
C GLN A 412 -14.26 12.38 9.35
N GLY A 413 -15.03 12.81 10.35
CA GLY A 413 -14.92 14.14 10.94
C GLY A 413 -13.50 14.40 11.46
N CYS A 414 -12.92 13.44 12.17
CA CYS A 414 -11.55 13.55 12.67
C CYS A 414 -10.52 13.68 11.53
N VAL A 415 -10.63 12.88 10.47
CA VAL A 415 -9.76 12.99 9.28
C VAL A 415 -9.89 14.38 8.64
N ALA A 416 -11.12 14.91 8.54
CA ALA A 416 -11.36 16.23 7.96
C ALA A 416 -10.78 17.37 8.79
N THR A 417 -10.76 17.27 10.13
CA THR A 417 -10.17 18.32 10.98
C THR A 417 -8.65 18.45 10.88
N VAL A 418 -7.97 17.39 10.42
CA VAL A 418 -6.51 17.38 10.25
C VAL A 418 -6.11 17.82 8.84
N ALA A 419 -7.07 17.91 7.91
CA ALA A 419 -6.86 18.39 6.56
C ALA A 419 -6.76 19.93 6.52
N ASN A 420 -5.62 20.46 6.06
CA ASN A 420 -5.48 21.87 5.72
C ASN A 420 -5.87 22.13 4.25
N VAL A 421 -6.02 23.39 3.84
CA VAL A 421 -6.37 23.78 2.44
C VAL A 421 -5.38 23.21 1.40
N ASP A 422 -4.13 22.96 1.80
CA ASP A 422 -3.09 22.33 0.97
C ASP A 422 -2.93 20.81 1.22
N SER A 423 -3.73 20.23 2.11
CA SER A 423 -3.76 18.79 2.34
C SER A 423 -4.62 18.13 1.28
N LEU A 424 -4.16 16.98 0.75
CA LEU A 424 -4.86 16.24 -0.31
C LEU A 424 -6.22 15.64 0.11
N ALA A 425 -6.71 15.93 1.32
CA ALA A 425 -7.86 15.29 1.97
C ALA A 425 -9.18 16.03 1.71
#